data_AF-A0A5R9Q2W7-F1
#
_entry.id   AF-A0A5R9Q2W7-F1
#
_cell.length_a   1.000
_cell.length_b   1.000
_cell.length_c   1.000
_cell.angle_alpha   90.00
_cell.angle_beta   90.00
_cell.angle_gamma   90.00
#
_symmetry.space_group_name_H-M   'P 1'
#
loop_
_entity.id
_entity.type
_entity.pdbx_description
1 polymer ?
#
loop_
_entity_poly.entity_id
_entity_poly.type
_entity_poly.pdbx_seq_one_letter_code
_entity_poly.pdbx_strand_id
1 'polypeptide(L)'
;MNINDLYKQMLDTALNVVGDEAQQMSGPLQKALNAQKASIEALAQAKLNGEINEDEFTVELEREKAILEVELITLEIIAKATVQKAINAAMSCLTSALAR
;
A
#
# COMPACT_ATOMS: atom_id res chain seq x y z
N MET A 1 4.79 0.59 -16.43
CA MET A 1 4.10 1.54 -15.53
C MET A 1 5.16 2.29 -14.75
N ASN A 2 5.09 3.61 -14.62
CA ASN A 2 6.05 4.33 -13.78
C ASN A 2 5.63 4.24 -12.30
N ILE A 3 6.56 4.52 -11.40
CA ILE A 3 6.31 4.39 -9.96
C ILE A 3 5.21 5.35 -9.45
N ASN A 4 5.11 6.55 -9.99
CA ASN A 4 4.09 7.53 -9.60
C ASN A 4 2.67 7.07 -9.96
N ASP A 5 2.51 6.43 -11.12
CA ASP A 5 1.24 5.88 -11.58
C ASP A 5 0.82 4.69 -10.70
N LEU A 6 1.78 3.86 -10.27
CA LEU A 6 1.53 2.77 -9.33
C LEU A 6 1.01 3.30 -7.98
N TYR A 7 1.67 4.31 -7.40
CA TYR A 7 1.19 4.91 -6.15
C TYR A 7 -0.19 5.52 -6.26
N LYS A 8 -0.46 6.19 -7.39
CA LYS A 8 -1.79 6.75 -7.64
C LYS A 8 -2.83 5.63 -7.72
N GLN A 9 -2.54 4.54 -8.42
CA GLN A 9 -3.43 3.39 -8.48
C GLN A 9 -3.63 2.72 -7.11
N MET A 10 -2.59 2.60 -6.29
CA MET A 10 -2.70 2.06 -4.93
C MET A 10 -3.62 2.93 -4.07
N LEU A 11 -3.43 4.25 -4.11
CA LEU A 11 -4.28 5.21 -3.41
C LEU A 11 -5.74 5.15 -3.89
N ASP A 12 -5.96 5.23 -5.20
CA ASP A 12 -7.31 5.19 -5.80
C ASP A 12 -8.01 3.86 -5.47
N THR A 13 -7.30 2.74 -5.57
CA THR A 13 -7.82 1.41 -5.25
C THR A 13 -8.23 1.31 -3.79
N ALA A 14 -7.37 1.77 -2.88
CA ALA A 14 -7.65 1.76 -1.44
C ALA A 14 -8.82 2.68 -1.05
N LEU A 15 -8.97 3.84 -1.71
CA LEU A 15 -10.10 4.74 -1.47
C LEU A 15 -11.42 4.18 -2.02
N ASN A 16 -11.37 3.54 -3.19
CA ASN A 16 -12.57 2.94 -3.80
C ASN A 16 -13.17 1.82 -2.94
N VAL A 17 -12.35 1.05 -2.21
CA VAL A 17 -12.88 -0.06 -1.40
C VAL A 17 -13.50 0.39 -0.08
N VAL A 18 -13.20 1.60 0.40
CA VAL A 18 -13.72 2.08 1.70
C VAL A 18 -14.97 2.95 1.59
N GLY A 19 -15.39 3.37 0.40
CA GLY A 19 -16.68 4.06 0.23
C GLY A 19 -16.76 5.40 0.96
N ASP A 20 -17.73 5.53 1.87
CA ASP A 20 -18.06 6.80 2.54
C ASP A 20 -16.90 7.35 3.38
N GLU A 21 -16.06 6.48 3.93
CA GLU A 21 -14.87 6.85 4.70
C GLU A 21 -13.71 7.36 3.84
N ALA A 22 -13.79 7.27 2.51
CA ALA A 22 -12.71 7.66 1.60
C ALA A 22 -12.29 9.13 1.80
N GLN A 23 -13.24 10.04 2.05
CA GLN A 23 -12.92 11.46 2.26
C GLN A 23 -12.02 11.65 3.48
N GLN A 24 -12.36 11.00 4.59
CA GLN A 24 -11.60 11.09 5.85
C GLN A 24 -10.24 10.38 5.76
N MET A 25 -10.15 9.34 4.93
CA MET A 25 -8.96 8.50 4.81
C MET A 25 -7.97 9.00 3.74
N SER A 26 -8.42 9.78 2.74
CA SER A 26 -7.62 10.22 1.60
C SER A 26 -6.30 10.90 1.98
N GLY A 27 -6.34 11.92 2.86
CA GLY A 27 -5.16 12.63 3.33
C GLY A 27 -4.18 11.74 4.12
N PRO A 28 -4.65 11.05 5.17
CA PRO A 28 -3.82 10.12 5.93
C PRO A 28 -3.19 9.00 5.08
N LEU A 29 -3.99 8.36 4.22
CA LEU A 29 -3.51 7.28 3.34
C LEU A 29 -2.48 7.78 2.33
N GLN A 30 -2.73 8.95 1.72
CA GLN A 30 -1.76 9.54 0.80
C GLN A 30 -0.45 9.88 1.53
N LYS A 31 -0.52 10.44 2.74
CA LYS A 31 0.66 10.72 3.56
C LYS A 31 1.44 9.44 3.87
N ALA A 32 0.75 8.39 4.30
CA ALA A 32 1.38 7.14 4.68
C ALA A 32 2.02 6.41 3.48
N LEU A 33 1.34 6.35 2.33
CA LEU A 33 1.91 5.82 1.08
C LEU A 33 3.11 6.64 0.60
N ASN A 34 3.06 7.97 0.72
CA ASN A 34 4.19 8.82 0.39
C ASN A 34 5.39 8.59 1.33
N ALA A 35 5.16 8.31 2.61
CA ALA A 35 6.23 8.02 3.57
C ALA A 35 6.97 6.71 3.24
N GLN A 36 6.24 5.71 2.73
CA GLN A 36 6.81 4.42 2.31
C GLN A 36 7.27 4.38 0.86
N LYS A 37 7.18 5.51 0.15
CA LYS A 37 7.35 5.55 -1.29
C LYS A 37 8.70 4.97 -1.77
N ALA A 38 9.77 5.30 -1.05
CA ALA A 38 11.10 4.82 -1.38
C ALA A 38 11.25 3.32 -1.10
N SER A 39 10.68 2.82 0.00
CA SER A 39 10.78 1.41 0.41
C SER A 39 10.03 0.49 -0.53
N ILE A 40 8.78 0.81 -0.86
CA ILE A 40 7.98 0.03 -1.81
C ILE A 40 8.59 0.09 -3.22
N GLU A 41 9.19 1.21 -3.63
CA GLU A 41 9.90 1.29 -4.90
C GLU A 41 11.14 0.38 -4.93
N ALA A 42 11.94 0.39 -3.88
CA ALA A 42 13.11 -0.49 -3.76
C ALA A 42 12.70 -1.97 -3.74
N LEU A 43 11.64 -2.32 -3.00
CA LEU A 43 11.11 -3.68 -2.95
C LEU A 43 10.62 -4.15 -4.32
N ALA A 44 9.87 -3.31 -5.03
CA ALA A 44 9.40 -3.59 -6.38
C ALA A 44 10.56 -3.79 -7.37
N GLN A 45 11.58 -2.94 -7.32
CA GLN A 45 12.76 -3.06 -8.17
C GLN A 45 13.55 -4.34 -7.89
N ALA A 46 13.81 -4.65 -6.61
CA ALA A 46 14.49 -5.87 -6.22
C ALA A 46 13.76 -7.13 -6.75
N LYS A 47 12.43 -7.14 -6.68
CA LYS A 47 11.62 -8.23 -7.23
C LYS A 47 11.73 -8.32 -8.76
N LEU A 48 11.58 -7.20 -9.47
CA LEU A 48 11.63 -7.16 -10.94
C LEU A 48 13.02 -7.52 -11.48
N ASN A 49 14.07 -7.17 -10.76
CA ASN A 49 15.45 -7.51 -11.11
C ASN A 49 15.83 -8.96 -10.76
N GLY A 50 14.95 -9.68 -10.04
CA GLY A 50 15.24 -11.03 -9.54
C GLY A 50 16.27 -11.06 -8.42
N GLU A 51 16.50 -9.93 -7.74
CA GLU A 51 17.39 -9.82 -6.57
C GLU A 51 16.80 -10.51 -5.34
N ILE A 52 15.47 -10.62 -5.30
CA ILE A 52 14.72 -11.37 -4.28
C ILE A 52 13.75 -12.36 -4.93
N ASN A 53 13.55 -13.50 -4.29
CA ASN A 53 12.58 -14.50 -4.69
C ASN A 53 11.14 -14.16 -4.21
N GLU A 54 10.17 -15.02 -4.50
CA GLU A 54 8.76 -14.80 -4.10
C GLU A 54 8.55 -14.81 -2.58
N ASP A 55 9.24 -15.69 -1.86
CA ASP A 55 9.12 -15.81 -0.42
C ASP A 55 9.70 -14.56 0.28
N GLU A 56 10.87 -14.10 -0.17
CA GLU A 56 11.51 -12.87 0.31
C GLU A 56 10.66 -11.63 0.01
N PHE A 57 10.11 -11.55 -1.20
CA PHE A 57 9.18 -10.47 -1.56
C PHE A 57 7.94 -10.47 -0.66
N THR A 58 7.36 -11.63 -0.39
CA THR A 58 6.18 -11.76 0.48
C THR A 58 6.47 -11.29 1.90
N VAL A 59 7.64 -11.64 2.44
CA VAL A 59 8.06 -11.22 3.79
C VAL A 59 8.24 -9.70 3.87
N GLU A 60 8.95 -9.09 2.92
CA GLU A 60 9.15 -7.64 2.92
C GLU A 60 7.85 -6.89 2.60
N LEU A 61 6.96 -7.45 1.78
CA LEU A 61 5.64 -6.87 1.54
C LEU A 61 4.79 -6.82 2.81
N GLU A 62 4.74 -7.90 3.59
CA GLU A 62 4.02 -7.92 4.88
C GLU A 62 4.64 -6.94 5.89
N ARG A 63 5.96 -6.70 5.80
CA ARG A 63 6.61 -5.65 6.59
C ARG A 63 6.15 -4.25 6.18
N GLU A 64 6.17 -3.91 4.89
CA GLU A 64 5.68 -2.60 4.41
C GLU A 64 4.20 -2.39 4.76
N LYS A 65 3.40 -3.45 4.65
CA LYS A 65 2.01 -3.46 5.10
C LYS A 65 1.88 -3.14 6.59
N ALA A 66 2.66 -3.78 7.47
CA ALA A 66 2.63 -3.51 8.90
C ALA A 66 3.01 -2.05 9.22
N ILE A 67 3.97 -1.47 8.49
CA ILE A 67 4.31 -0.05 8.65
C ILE A 67 3.11 0.82 8.24
N LEU A 68 2.39 0.45 7.16
CA LEU A 68 1.25 1.23 6.68
C LEU A 68 0.09 1.18 7.68
N GLU A 69 -0.10 0.03 8.32
CA GLU A 69 -1.05 -0.15 9.41
C GLU A 69 -0.72 0.76 10.59
N VAL A 70 0.55 0.83 11.02
CA VAL A 70 0.96 1.69 12.14
C VAL A 70 0.75 3.18 11.84
N GLU A 71 1.04 3.62 10.61
CA GLU A 71 0.79 5.01 10.21
C GLU A 71 -0.71 5.36 10.25
N LEU A 72 -1.58 4.41 9.90
CA LEU A 72 -3.03 4.64 9.79
C LEU A 72 -3.85 4.24 11.02
N ILE A 73 -3.30 3.45 11.96
CA ILE A 73 -4.01 3.05 13.19
C ILE A 73 -4.28 4.22 14.13
N THR A 74 -3.58 5.34 13.92
CA THR A 74 -3.78 6.61 14.65
C THR A 74 -5.07 7.34 14.26
N LEU A 75 -5.78 6.86 13.23
CA LEU A 75 -7.07 7.40 12.82
C LEU A 75 -8.19 6.91 13.77
N GLU A 76 -8.28 7.53 14.95
CA GLU A 76 -9.24 7.17 16.01
C GLU A 76 -10.72 7.21 15.56
N ILE A 77 -11.02 7.97 14.50
CA ILE A 77 -12.38 8.18 13.98
C ILE A 77 -12.79 7.08 12.99
N ILE A 78 -11.83 6.41 12.36
CA ILE A 78 -12.10 5.41 11.31
C ILE A 78 -12.07 4.01 11.94
N ALA A 79 -13.09 3.20 11.64
CA ALA A 79 -13.12 1.82 12.10
C ALA A 79 -11.86 1.07 11.61
N LYS A 80 -11.18 0.36 12.52
CA LYS A 80 -9.98 -0.42 12.20
C LYS A 80 -10.18 -1.35 10.99
N ALA A 81 -11.35 -1.95 10.85
CA ALA A 81 -11.69 -2.81 9.71
C ALA A 81 -11.65 -2.06 8.37
N THR A 82 -12.10 -0.80 8.34
CA THR A 82 -12.05 0.07 7.15
C THR A 82 -10.61 0.39 6.78
N VAL A 83 -9.77 0.74 7.76
CA VAL A 83 -8.32 0.96 7.55
C VAL A 83 -7.66 -0.28 6.96
N GLN A 84 -7.94 -1.46 7.53
CA GLN A 84 -7.39 -2.73 7.05
C GLN A 84 -7.84 -3.07 5.63
N LYS A 85 -9.10 -2.79 5.29
CA LYS A 85 -9.63 -2.98 3.94
C LYS A 85 -8.86 -2.12 2.92
N ALA A 86 -8.59 -0.86 3.25
CA ALA A 86 -7.82 0.05 2.40
C ALA A 86 -6.40 -0.45 2.16
N ILE A 87 -5.70 -0.82 3.24
CA ILE A 87 -4.31 -1.29 3.21
C ILE A 87 -4.20 -2.55 2.36
N ASN A 88 -5.08 -3.53 2.58
CA ASN A 88 -5.08 -4.77 1.79
C ASN A 88 -5.31 -4.50 0.30
N ALA A 89 -6.19 -3.54 -0.03
CA ALA A 89 -6.45 -3.18 -1.42
C ALA A 89 -5.25 -2.48 -2.07
N ALA A 90 -4.55 -1.59 -1.35
CA ALA A 90 -3.30 -0.99 -1.81
C ALA A 90 -2.21 -2.05 -2.08
N MET A 91 -2.01 -2.98 -1.14
CA MET A 91 -1.00 -4.04 -1.28
C MET A 91 -1.36 -5.02 -2.40
N SER A 92 -2.64 -5.37 -2.55
CA SER A 92 -3.10 -6.20 -3.66
C SER A 92 -2.90 -5.54 -5.03
N CYS A 93 -3.00 -4.21 -5.10
CA CYS A 93 -2.68 -3.46 -6.32
C CYS A 93 -1.19 -3.59 -6.68
N LEU A 94 -0.31 -3.45 -5.69
CA LEU A 94 1.14 -3.63 -5.85
C LEU A 94 1.48 -5.05 -6.34
N THR A 95 0.98 -6.09 -5.66
CA THR A 95 1.27 -7.49 -6.06
C THR A 95 0.76 -7.79 -7.46
N SER A 96 -0.46 -7.33 -7.80
CA SER A 96 -1.05 -7.52 -9.12
C SER A 96 -0.31 -6.78 -10.23
N ALA A 97 0.36 -5.67 -9.90
CA ALA A 97 1.19 -4.93 -10.84
C ALA A 97 2.51 -5.64 -11.15
N LEU A 98 3.07 -6.36 -10.17
CA LEU A 98 4.37 -7.03 -10.27
C LEU A 98 4.28 -8.48 -10.75
N ALA A 99 3.11 -9.12 -10.67
CA ALA A 99 2.87 -10.47 -11.17
C ALA A 99 2.65 -10.56 -12.70
N ARG A 100 2.73 -9.43 -13.42
CA ARG A 100 2.52 -9.35 -14.88
C ARG A 100 3.84 -9.35 -15.63
#